data_AF-A0A0P7GM24-F1
#
_entry.id   AF-A0A0P7GM24-F1
#
_cell.length_a   1.000
_cell.length_b   1.000
_cell.length_c   1.000
_cell.angle_alpha   90.00
_cell.angle_beta   90.00
_cell.angle_gamma   90.00
#
_symmetry.space_group_name_H-M   'P 1'
#
loop_
_entity.id
_entity.type
_entity.pdbx_description
1 polymer ?
#
loop_
_entity_poly.entity_id
_entity_poly.type
_entity_poly.pdbx_seq_one_letter_code
_entity_poly.pdbx_strand_id
1 'polypeptide(L)'
;MWYPRAVDEASLFAAADEAYPDAWDTVDRVEDEAVCVPSAPGPILYGLRGDDPAVLAAMAGQINSEPVERTALFRTNQGTDAHLRDVAVADLSTLRDGRAYRVDCVVAGDPETRAGGHVFAPIRGTRARRSTPRRSSRPSGSATASARCERVTNSPPAARSARGRSNSRSSRFGG
;
A
#
# COMPACT_ATOMS: atom_id res chain seq x y z
N MET A 1 28.46 17.40 -7.12
CA MET A 1 29.33 16.67 -8.07
C MET A 1 28.41 15.80 -8.94
N TRP A 2 28.60 15.77 -10.26
CA TRP A 2 27.63 15.24 -11.24
C TRP A 2 27.99 13.84 -11.78
N TYR A 3 28.46 12.94 -10.91
CA TYR A 3 28.76 11.56 -11.30
C TYR A 3 27.71 10.59 -10.72
N PRO A 4 27.49 9.43 -11.36
CA PRO A 4 26.76 8.34 -10.73
C PRO A 4 27.38 8.03 -9.37
N ARG A 5 26.53 7.87 -8.35
CA ARG A 5 26.95 7.56 -6.99
C ARG A 5 27.58 6.17 -6.96
N ALA A 6 28.76 6.04 -6.36
CA ALA A 6 29.33 4.72 -6.08
C ALA A 6 28.77 4.21 -4.73
N VAL A 7 27.82 3.27 -4.78
CA VAL A 7 27.30 2.56 -3.60
C VAL A 7 27.20 1.08 -3.97
N ASP A 8 27.72 0.20 -3.11
CA ASP A 8 27.64 -1.24 -3.28
C ASP A 8 26.26 -1.74 -2.88
N GLU A 9 25.45 -2.09 -3.87
CA GLU A 9 24.08 -2.56 -3.67
C GLU A 9 24.03 -3.80 -2.75
N ALA A 10 24.97 -4.74 -2.88
CA ALA A 10 24.97 -5.94 -2.04
C ALA A 10 25.11 -5.59 -0.54
N SER A 11 25.89 -4.57 -0.21
CA SER A 11 26.01 -4.06 1.16
C SER A 11 24.71 -3.42 1.66
N LEU A 12 23.95 -2.74 0.79
CA LEU A 12 22.64 -2.18 1.14
C LEU A 12 21.63 -3.27 1.46
N PHE A 13 21.57 -4.33 0.64
CA PHE A 13 20.68 -5.47 0.88
C PHE A 13 21.03 -6.19 2.17
N ALA A 14 22.31 -6.49 2.40
CA ALA A 14 22.76 -7.16 3.63
C ALA A 14 22.43 -6.32 4.89
N ALA A 15 22.73 -5.02 4.86
CA ALA A 15 22.42 -4.13 5.98
C ALA A 15 20.91 -3.98 6.20
N ALA A 16 20.11 -3.97 5.12
CA ALA A 16 18.64 -3.91 5.20
C ALA A 16 18.02 -5.20 5.74
N ASP A 17 18.60 -6.36 5.47
CA ASP A 17 18.16 -7.64 6.03
C ASP A 17 18.44 -7.74 7.53
N GLU A 18 19.61 -7.25 7.99
CA GLU A 18 19.98 -7.25 9.41
C GLU A 18 19.13 -6.28 10.23
N ALA A 19 18.83 -5.10 9.66
CA ALA A 19 18.16 -4.02 10.37
C ALA A 19 16.62 -4.10 10.34
N TYR A 20 16.02 -5.00 9.54
CA TYR A 20 14.57 -5.13 9.48
C TYR A 20 14.01 -5.80 10.76
N PRO A 21 12.91 -5.30 11.36
CA PRO A 21 12.01 -4.24 10.87
C PRO A 21 12.32 -2.81 11.34
N ASP A 22 13.35 -2.63 12.18
CA ASP A 22 13.66 -1.34 12.80
C ASP A 22 14.19 -0.30 11.80
N ALA A 23 14.75 -0.75 10.67
CA ALA A 23 14.95 0.03 9.46
C ALA A 23 14.15 -0.55 8.28
N TRP A 24 13.65 0.32 7.42
CA TRP A 24 12.70 -0.01 6.35
C TRP A 24 12.90 0.87 5.11
N ASP A 25 12.24 0.53 3.99
CA ASP A 25 12.34 1.21 2.69
C ASP A 25 13.77 1.48 2.18
N THR A 26 14.75 0.63 2.55
CA THR A 26 16.12 0.76 2.02
C THR A 26 16.25 0.13 0.64
N VAL A 27 15.65 -1.04 0.45
CA VAL A 27 15.68 -1.82 -0.78
C VAL A 27 14.30 -2.36 -1.14
N ASP A 28 14.04 -2.53 -2.43
CA ASP A 28 12.92 -3.30 -2.96
C ASP A 28 13.43 -4.69 -3.36
N ARG A 29 12.94 -5.72 -2.68
CA ARG A 29 13.36 -7.12 -2.91
C ARG A 29 12.65 -7.77 -4.09
N VAL A 30 11.53 -7.19 -4.56
CA VAL A 30 10.80 -7.69 -5.73
C VAL A 30 11.46 -7.19 -7.00
N GLU A 31 11.83 -5.92 -7.02
CA GLU A 31 12.46 -5.26 -8.18
C GLU A 31 14.00 -5.31 -8.15
N ASP A 32 14.60 -5.85 -7.07
CA ASP A 32 16.05 -5.90 -6.84
C ASP A 32 16.71 -4.51 -6.92
N GLU A 33 16.10 -3.52 -6.27
CA GLU A 33 16.49 -2.10 -6.38
C GLU A 33 16.85 -1.47 -5.03
N ALA A 34 17.92 -0.67 -5.02
CA ALA A 34 18.32 0.17 -3.89
C ALA A 34 17.48 1.47 -3.79
N VAL A 35 16.30 1.39 -3.19
CA VAL A 35 15.35 2.51 -3.02
C VAL A 35 15.94 3.71 -2.25
N CYS A 36 16.88 3.47 -1.33
CA CYS A 36 17.50 4.53 -0.54
C CYS A 36 18.45 5.44 -1.33
N VAL A 37 18.86 5.06 -2.54
CA VAL A 37 19.81 5.83 -3.36
C VAL A 37 19.05 6.69 -4.37
N PRO A 38 19.08 8.04 -4.25
CA PRO A 38 18.34 8.89 -5.17
C PRO A 38 18.93 8.82 -6.59
N SER A 39 18.08 8.77 -7.61
CA SER A 39 18.49 8.86 -9.03
C SER A 39 18.72 10.31 -9.49
N ALA A 40 18.09 11.28 -8.80
CA ALA A 40 18.23 12.68 -9.13
C ALA A 40 19.65 13.21 -8.80
N PRO A 41 20.18 14.14 -9.62
CA PRO A 41 21.39 14.86 -9.30
C PRO A 41 21.23 15.62 -7.98
N GLY A 42 22.19 15.47 -7.07
CA GLY A 42 22.12 16.14 -5.77
C GLY A 42 23.21 15.69 -4.80
N PRO A 43 23.32 16.34 -3.64
CA PRO A 43 24.37 16.05 -2.66
C PRO A 43 24.08 14.83 -1.78
N ILE A 44 22.86 14.30 -1.79
CA ILE A 44 22.47 13.15 -0.96
C ILE A 44 23.06 11.88 -1.57
N LEU A 45 23.84 11.11 -0.81
CA LEU A 45 24.41 9.82 -1.25
C LEU A 45 23.37 8.69 -1.14
N TYR A 46 22.80 8.50 0.05
CA TYR A 46 21.67 7.63 0.31
C TYR A 46 20.87 8.16 1.51
N GLY A 47 19.65 7.68 1.70
CA GLY A 47 18.80 8.01 2.84
C GLY A 47 18.21 6.77 3.49
N LEU A 48 18.62 6.49 4.73
CA LEU A 48 18.08 5.37 5.52
C LEU A 48 16.86 5.84 6.31
N ARG A 49 15.88 4.94 6.48
CA ARG A 49 14.66 5.18 7.26
C ARG A 49 14.50 4.08 8.30
N GLY A 50 14.01 4.46 9.48
CA GLY A 50 13.85 3.55 10.59
C GLY A 50 13.34 4.26 11.84
N ASP A 51 12.98 3.45 12.83
CA ASP A 51 12.40 3.91 14.09
C ASP A 51 13.46 4.10 15.19
N ASP A 52 14.61 3.43 15.09
CA ASP A 52 15.73 3.54 16.04
C ASP A 52 16.97 4.22 15.42
N PRO A 53 17.38 5.41 15.92
CA PRO A 53 18.63 6.07 15.53
C PRO A 53 19.89 5.22 15.65
N ALA A 54 19.98 4.33 16.65
CA ALA A 54 21.16 3.49 16.87
C ALA A 54 21.27 2.42 15.79
N VAL A 55 20.13 1.83 15.37
CA VAL A 55 20.07 0.90 14.25
C VAL A 55 20.51 1.58 12.96
N LEU A 56 20.01 2.80 12.68
CA LEU A 56 20.41 3.56 11.50
C LEU A 56 21.91 3.91 11.49
N ALA A 57 22.49 4.22 12.64
CA ALA A 57 23.92 4.49 12.76
C ALA A 57 24.78 3.23 12.51
N ALA A 58 24.36 2.08 13.04
CA ALA A 58 25.03 0.80 12.80
C ALA A 58 24.95 0.41 11.32
N MET A 59 23.74 0.51 10.74
CA MET A 59 23.48 0.24 9.33
C MET A 59 24.35 1.12 8.42
N ALA A 60 24.46 2.42 8.70
CA ALA A 60 25.32 3.31 7.94
C ALA A 60 26.81 2.91 7.98
N GLY A 61 27.27 2.24 9.03
CA GLY A 61 28.63 1.72 9.16
C GLY A 61 28.91 0.43 8.39
N GLN A 62 27.86 -0.25 7.91
CA GLN A 62 27.96 -1.50 7.14
C GLN A 62 27.92 -1.29 5.63
N ILE A 63 27.43 -0.13 5.19
CA ILE A 63 27.25 0.19 3.76
C ILE A 63 28.58 0.58 3.15
N ASN A 64 28.95 -0.10 2.07
CA ASN A 64 30.13 0.24 1.28
C ASN A 64 29.75 1.27 0.21
N SER A 65 30.33 2.46 0.28
CA SER A 65 30.07 3.53 -0.69
C SER A 65 31.32 4.38 -0.96
N GLU A 66 31.19 5.34 -1.88
CA GLU A 66 32.09 6.48 -1.94
C GLU A 66 32.12 7.25 -0.60
N PRO A 67 33.17 8.04 -0.32
CA PRO A 67 33.33 8.71 0.96
C PRO A 67 32.15 9.63 1.29
N VAL A 68 31.57 9.41 2.47
CA VAL A 68 30.51 10.27 3.01
C VAL A 68 31.14 11.57 3.53
N GLU A 69 30.77 12.72 2.94
CA GLU A 69 31.24 14.02 3.44
C GLU A 69 30.61 14.36 4.79
N ARG A 70 29.29 14.13 4.93
CA ARG A 70 28.49 14.47 6.12
C ARG A 70 27.32 13.53 6.29
N THR A 71 26.99 13.25 7.54
CA THR A 71 25.78 12.52 7.94
C THR A 71 24.93 13.41 8.83
N ALA A 72 23.61 13.36 8.63
CA ALA A 72 22.65 14.04 9.47
C ALA A 72 21.44 13.14 9.71
N LEU A 73 20.98 13.08 10.96
CA LEU A 73 19.78 12.37 11.35
C LEU A 73 18.62 13.35 11.50
N PHE A 74 17.49 13.04 10.86
CA PHE A 74 16.29 13.86 10.90
C PHE A 74 15.13 13.07 11.49
N ARG A 75 14.38 13.69 12.41
CA ARG A 75 13.04 13.20 12.76
C ARG A 75 12.06 13.70 11.71
N THR A 76 11.39 12.77 11.03
CA THR A 76 10.49 13.09 9.90
C THR A 76 9.08 12.56 10.17
N ASN A 77 8.14 12.92 9.29
CA ASN A 77 6.80 12.34 9.24
C ASN A 77 6.67 11.18 8.23
N GLN A 78 7.78 10.65 7.71
CA GLN A 78 7.75 9.53 6.76
C GLN A 78 7.28 8.26 7.47
N GLY A 79 6.56 7.38 6.75
CA GLY A 79 6.02 6.14 7.32
C GLY A 79 4.86 6.31 8.30
N THR A 80 4.31 7.53 8.46
CA THR A 80 3.29 7.82 9.51
C THR A 80 1.87 8.00 9.02
N ASP A 81 1.63 8.03 7.69
CA ASP A 81 0.34 8.38 7.10
C ASP A 81 -0.25 9.73 7.56
N ALA A 82 0.57 10.65 8.11
CA ALA A 82 0.10 11.91 8.71
C ALA A 82 -0.69 12.85 7.78
N HIS A 83 -0.65 12.61 6.47
CA HIS A 83 -1.40 13.39 5.47
C HIS A 83 -2.82 12.84 5.23
N LEU A 84 -3.15 11.63 5.71
CA LEU A 84 -4.46 11.02 5.56
C LEU A 84 -5.47 11.59 6.55
N ARG A 85 -6.71 11.77 6.07
CA ARG A 85 -7.85 12.22 6.88
C ARG A 85 -8.89 11.12 6.98
N ASP A 86 -9.24 10.73 8.20
CA ASP A 86 -10.36 9.84 8.45
C ASP A 86 -11.67 10.53 8.13
N VAL A 87 -12.43 9.96 7.20
CA VAL A 87 -13.76 10.48 6.84
C VAL A 87 -14.79 9.37 6.73
N ALA A 88 -15.87 9.52 7.49
CA ALA A 88 -17.04 8.65 7.43
C ALA A 88 -18.13 9.32 6.58
N VAL A 89 -18.04 9.17 5.25
CA VAL A 89 -19.02 9.72 4.30
C VAL A 89 -19.73 8.62 3.53
N ALA A 90 -21.05 8.70 3.45
CA ALA A 90 -21.84 7.78 2.63
C ALA A 90 -21.75 8.13 1.13
N ASP A 91 -21.50 9.40 0.82
CA ASP A 91 -21.35 9.92 -0.53
C ASP A 91 -19.92 10.39 -0.77
N LEU A 92 -19.18 9.60 -1.53
CA LEU A 92 -17.78 9.87 -1.87
C LEU A 92 -17.62 11.08 -2.80
N SER A 93 -18.69 11.54 -3.48
CA SER A 93 -18.62 12.73 -4.35
C SER A 93 -18.42 14.03 -3.57
N THR A 94 -18.57 13.99 -2.24
CA THR A 94 -18.31 15.14 -1.35
C THR A 94 -16.83 15.36 -1.06
N LEU A 95 -15.98 14.37 -1.38
CA LEU A 95 -14.54 14.48 -1.24
C LEU A 95 -13.99 15.47 -2.26
N ARG A 96 -13.01 16.26 -1.82
CA ARG A 96 -12.38 17.29 -2.65
C ARG A 96 -11.00 16.86 -3.11
N ASP A 97 -10.69 17.21 -4.35
CA ASP A 97 -9.37 17.09 -4.94
C ASP A 97 -8.31 17.89 -4.15
N GLY A 98 -7.04 17.50 -4.32
CA GLY A 98 -5.92 18.10 -3.60
C GLY A 98 -5.86 17.71 -2.11
N ARG A 99 -6.52 16.61 -1.72
CA ARG A 99 -6.55 16.09 -0.35
C ARG A 99 -6.41 14.57 -0.37
N ALA A 100 -5.93 14.01 0.75
CA ALA A 100 -5.82 12.57 0.96
C ALA A 100 -6.74 12.13 2.11
N TYR A 101 -7.36 10.96 1.95
CA TYR A 101 -8.39 10.44 2.86
C TYR A 101 -8.19 8.95 3.11
N ARG A 102 -8.57 8.51 4.30
CA ARG A 102 -8.85 7.11 4.59
C ARG A 102 -10.37 6.93 4.67
N VAL A 103 -10.90 6.06 3.82
CA VAL A 103 -12.35 5.84 3.63
C VAL A 103 -12.70 4.36 3.63
N ASP A 104 -13.80 4.02 4.29
CA ASP A 104 -14.45 2.73 4.10
C ASP A 104 -15.31 2.76 2.83
N CYS A 105 -15.05 1.83 1.92
CA CYS A 105 -15.77 1.72 0.66
C CYS A 105 -15.95 0.26 0.25
N VAL A 106 -16.76 0.05 -0.78
CA VAL A 106 -16.88 -1.25 -1.45
C VAL A 106 -16.62 -1.09 -2.94
N VAL A 107 -15.94 -2.08 -3.52
CA VAL A 107 -15.75 -2.19 -4.96
C VAL A 107 -17.12 -2.36 -5.62
N ALA A 108 -17.41 -1.51 -6.60
CA ALA A 108 -18.72 -1.37 -7.21
C ALA A 108 -18.79 -1.95 -8.64
N GLY A 109 -17.66 -2.39 -9.20
CA GLY A 109 -17.57 -2.99 -10.51
C GLY A 109 -16.17 -3.56 -10.77
N ASP A 110 -16.00 -4.15 -11.95
CA ASP A 110 -14.73 -4.75 -12.34
C ASP A 110 -13.64 -3.68 -12.56
N PRO A 111 -12.38 -3.98 -12.19
CA PRO A 111 -11.27 -3.07 -12.46
C PRO A 111 -10.96 -3.01 -13.96
N GLU A 112 -10.53 -1.84 -14.43
CA GLU A 112 -10.13 -1.60 -15.82
C GLU A 112 -8.66 -1.13 -15.86
N THR A 113 -7.84 -1.78 -16.68
CA THR A 113 -6.47 -1.33 -16.97
C THR A 113 -6.48 -0.38 -18.16
N ARG A 114 -5.90 0.82 -17.98
CA ARG A 114 -5.77 1.84 -19.03
C ARG A 114 -4.35 1.89 -19.58
N ALA A 115 -4.17 2.59 -20.70
CA ALA A 115 -2.86 2.85 -21.28
C ALA A 115 -1.90 3.43 -20.23
N GLY A 116 -0.67 2.91 -20.18
CA GLY A 116 0.29 3.21 -19.10
C GLY A 116 0.24 2.24 -17.91
N GLY A 117 -0.64 1.22 -17.94
CA GLY A 117 -0.69 0.18 -16.91
C GLY A 117 -1.48 0.56 -15.64
N HIS A 118 -2.11 1.74 -15.62
CA HIS A 118 -2.91 2.19 -14.50
C HIS A 118 -4.22 1.40 -14.39
N VAL A 119 -4.47 0.80 -13.23
CA VAL A 119 -5.69 0.06 -12.93
C VAL A 119 -6.67 0.95 -12.15
N PHE A 120 -7.90 1.07 -12.64
CA PHE A 120 -8.97 1.84 -12.00
C PHE A 120 -10.09 0.92 -11.56
N ALA A 121 -10.48 0.98 -10.29
CA ALA A 121 -11.60 0.23 -9.74
C ALA A 121 -12.73 1.19 -9.33
N PRO A 122 -13.97 1.02 -9.84
CA PRO A 122 -15.12 1.79 -9.36
C PRO A 122 -15.39 1.47 -7.89
N ILE A 123 -15.58 2.50 -7.06
CA ILE A 123 -15.92 2.35 -5.65
C ILE A 123 -17.19 3.11 -5.28
N ARG A 124 -17.87 2.67 -4.22
CA ARG A 124 -18.97 3.39 -3.58
C ARG A 124 -18.82 3.38 -2.06
N GLY A 125 -19.35 4.40 -1.39
CA GLY A 125 -19.29 4.51 0.07
C GLY A 125 -20.02 3.34 0.76
N THR A 126 -19.52 2.95 1.94
CA THR A 126 -20.28 2.06 2.82
C THR A 126 -21.46 2.81 3.39
N ARG A 127 -22.68 2.32 3.18
CA ARG A 127 -23.86 2.93 3.80
C ARG A 127 -23.74 2.76 5.31
N ALA A 128 -23.74 3.86 6.06
CA ALA A 128 -23.80 3.82 7.52
C ALA A 128 -24.88 2.82 7.97
N ARG A 129 -24.56 1.93 8.92
CA ARG A 129 -25.52 1.00 9.50
C ARG A 129 -26.71 1.83 10.00
N ARG A 130 -27.86 1.71 9.30
CA ARG A 130 -29.08 2.44 9.64
C ARG A 130 -29.66 1.91 10.95
N SER A 131 -29.67 2.73 11.98
CA SER A 131 -30.75 2.71 12.98
C SER A 131 -32.01 3.34 12.35
N THR A 132 -32.87 2.49 11.76
CA THR A 132 -34.26 2.78 11.31
C THR A 132 -34.48 3.90 10.26
N PRO A 133 -35.59 3.90 9.48
CA PRO A 133 -35.71 4.73 8.26
C PRO A 133 -36.25 6.14 8.53
N ARG A 134 -35.60 7.14 7.92
CA ARG A 134 -36.30 8.28 7.31
C ARG A 134 -35.97 8.34 5.82
N ARG A 135 -36.92 8.90 5.07
CA ARG A 135 -37.24 8.70 3.65
C ARG A 135 -36.14 9.19 2.68
N SER A 136 -35.86 8.33 1.70
CA SER A 136 -35.18 8.44 0.39
C SER A 136 -34.36 9.69 -0.02
N SER A 137 -33.12 9.44 -0.41
CA SER A 137 -32.55 9.85 -1.71
C SER A 137 -31.49 8.80 -2.17
N ARG A 138 -31.33 8.62 -3.48
CA ARG A 138 -30.39 7.67 -4.11
C ARG A 138 -28.96 8.21 -3.97
N PRO A 139 -27.96 7.43 -3.52
CA PRO A 139 -26.57 7.83 -3.67
C PRO A 139 -26.16 7.53 -5.13
N SER A 140 -26.08 8.57 -5.95
CA SER A 140 -25.46 8.53 -7.28
C SER A 140 -24.20 9.37 -7.23
N GLY A 141 -23.11 8.74 -6.82
CA GLY A 141 -21.78 9.32 -6.88
C GLY A 141 -20.79 8.19 -7.09
N SER A 142 -20.51 7.87 -8.35
CA SER A 142 -19.35 7.05 -8.71
C SER A 142 -18.12 7.96 -8.60
N ALA A 143 -17.25 7.70 -7.64
CA ALA A 143 -15.92 8.29 -7.64
C ALA A 143 -14.95 7.28 -8.25
N THR A 144 -14.17 7.72 -9.23
CA THR A 144 -13.04 6.95 -9.73
C THR A 144 -11.86 7.28 -8.84
N ALA A 145 -11.57 6.42 -7.86
CA ALA A 145 -10.34 6.56 -7.08
C ALA A 145 -9.21 5.82 -7.81
N SER A 146 -8.08 6.49 -8.01
CA SER A 146 -6.80 5.78 -8.15
C SER A 146 -6.43 5.31 -6.74
N ALA A 147 -6.93 4.15 -6.35
CA ALA A 147 -6.64 3.58 -5.05
C ALA A 147 -5.46 2.62 -5.17
N ARG A 148 -4.35 2.92 -4.50
CA ARG A 148 -3.48 1.84 -4.01
C ARG A 148 -4.26 1.18 -2.88
N CYS A 149 -4.97 0.10 -3.20
CA CYS A 149 -5.83 -0.59 -2.25
C CYS A 149 -4.97 -1.50 -1.37
N GLU A 150 -4.62 -1.05 -0.17
CA GLU A 150 -3.73 -1.79 0.74
C GLU A 150 -4.45 -2.93 1.49
N ARG A 151 -5.78 -3.00 1.42
CA ARG A 151 -6.53 -4.15 1.98
C ARG A 151 -7.92 -4.32 1.35
N VAL A 152 -8.02 -5.25 0.39
CA VAL A 152 -9.31 -5.79 -0.08
C VAL A 152 -9.72 -6.92 0.86
N THR A 153 -10.70 -6.69 1.75
CA THR A 153 -11.37 -7.82 2.42
C THR A 153 -12.48 -8.34 1.51
N ASN A 154 -12.16 -9.36 0.72
CA ASN A 154 -13.19 -10.13 0.04
C ASN A 154 -13.97 -10.91 1.10
N SER A 155 -15.12 -10.38 1.51
CA SER A 155 -16.13 -11.22 2.16
C SER A 155 -16.70 -12.14 1.07
N PRO A 156 -16.56 -13.47 1.19
CA PRO A 156 -17.17 -14.38 0.23
C PRO A 156 -18.70 -14.17 0.26
N PRO A 157 -19.39 -14.22 -0.90
CA PRO A 157 -20.83 -14.14 -0.92
C PRO A 157 -21.40 -15.28 -0.08
N ALA A 158 -22.29 -14.94 0.86
CA ALA A 158 -22.99 -15.89 1.70
C ALA A 158 -23.58 -17.01 0.84
N ALA A 159 -23.16 -18.25 1.11
CA ALA A 159 -23.66 -19.43 0.43
C ALA A 159 -25.19 -19.46 0.54
N ARG A 160 -25.88 -19.29 -0.59
CA ARG A 160 -27.32 -19.56 -0.66
C ARG A 160 -27.52 -21.05 -0.40
N SER A 161 -28.11 -21.35 0.75
CA SER A 161 -28.67 -22.65 1.11
C SER A 161 -29.53 -23.19 -0.05
N ALA A 162 -28.98 -24.16 -0.79
CA ALA A 162 -29.77 -25.01 -1.67
C ALA A 162 -30.47 -26.06 -0.79
N ARG A 163 -31.78 -25.85 -0.60
CA ARG A 163 -32.68 -26.84 -0.03
C ARG A 163 -32.57 -28.12 -0.84
N GLY A 164 -32.40 -29.23 -0.13
CA GLY A 164 -32.26 -30.56 -0.71
C GLY A 164 -33.40 -30.97 -1.62
N ARG A 165 -33.05 -31.76 -2.63
CA ARG A 165 -33.85 -32.88 -3.08
C ARG A 165 -32.93 -34.08 -3.24
N SER A 166 -33.22 -35.10 -2.45
CA SER A 166 -32.74 -36.46 -2.56
C SER A 166 -32.92 -36.99 -3.98
N ASN A 167 -31.94 -37.73 -4.49
CA ASN A 167 -32.24 -38.99 -5.15
C ASN A 167 -31.08 -39.97 -5.01
N SER A 168 -31.38 -41.06 -4.31
CA SER A 168 -30.66 -42.31 -4.25
C SER A 168 -30.45 -42.90 -5.64
N ARG A 169 -29.21 -43.34 -5.94
CA ARG A 169 -28.98 -44.57 -6.70
C ARG A 169 -27.58 -45.10 -6.43
N SER A 170 -27.59 -46.28 -5.82
CA SER A 170 -26.49 -47.21 -5.56
C SER A 170 -26.05 -47.96 -6.82
N SER A 171 -24.74 -48.20 -6.96
CA SER A 171 -24.06 -49.43 -7.47
C SER A 171 -22.68 -49.01 -8.02
N ARG A 172 -21.51 -49.39 -7.48
CA ARG A 172 -20.85 -50.69 -7.27
C ARG A 172 -19.56 -50.73 -8.14
N PHE A 173 -18.42 -51.02 -7.49
CA PHE A 173 -17.14 -51.63 -7.96
C PHE A 173 -16.42 -51.00 -9.18
N GLY A 174 -15.10 -50.85 -9.26
CA GLY A 174 -13.95 -51.46 -8.59
C GLY A 174 -12.87 -51.70 -9.68
N GLY A 175 -11.58 -51.45 -9.39
CA GLY A 175 -10.45 -51.70 -10.30
C GLY A 175 -9.46 -50.56 -10.34
#